data_AF-A0A193KZ52-F1
#
_entry.id   AF-A0A193KZ52-F1
#
_cell.length_a   1.000
_cell.length_b   1.000
_cell.length_c   1.000
_cell.angle_alpha   90.00
_cell.angle_beta   90.00
_cell.angle_gamma   90.00
#
_symmetry.space_group_name_H-M   'P 1'
#
loop_
_entity.id
_entity.type
_entity.pdbx_description
1 polymer ?
#
loop_
_entity_poly.entity_id
_entity_poly.type
_entity_poly.pdbx_seq_one_letter_code
_entity_poly.pdbx_strand_id
1 'polypeptide(L)'
;MQARDQRTGTPGTRQPRPLPRAVRAEEAARAAARAPGGLSPADVTSLQRSAGNGAVARALDEQRHTHGPSCGHGESGGRAASGDRTGSGGRAGGSGPAVVQRRKPSQDAPKEHFAAKAQDHPEWPVFRGLMTAGGFPPDVVESAWQLLLGGVAEQERLNTGSADPSLDPAERRAYRASNTWYRELVDLVGDHLRITTPTMALWSGGFDVSVYAQSKGHTSLEFTRLGKVVDQLELHADWKLQAPLWNVLSRAFVERATGPVHVFLRAYSPDSVLIAQEIPQLRVIQKVNPAVTVLWHPLYTTADGRIREISEDLRLTDDAAYRSRDKCVALMYQYLLRFHDEKNSKASVAHKEMHELLAKNVNPKADAE
;
A
#
# COMPACT_ATOMS: atom_id res chain seq x y z
N MET A 1 -6.96 76.73 58.21
CA MET A 1 -5.62 76.43 58.77
C MET A 1 -5.57 74.93 59.01
N GLN A 2 -4.80 74.19 58.20
CA GLN A 2 -3.53 73.54 58.59
C GLN A 2 -3.70 72.58 59.79
N ALA A 3 -3.13 71.37 59.85
CA ALA A 3 -2.41 70.48 58.94
C ALA A 3 -2.17 69.18 59.75
N ARG A 4 -1.71 68.12 59.06
CA ARG A 4 -1.33 66.77 59.52
C ARG A 4 -2.48 65.77 59.67
N ASP A 5 -2.45 64.69 58.89
CA ASP A 5 -1.85 63.47 59.40
C ASP A 5 -1.38 62.51 58.28
N GLN A 6 -0.52 61.58 58.67
CA GLN A 6 0.34 60.70 57.89
C GLN A 6 -0.39 59.55 57.17
N ARG A 7 0.20 59.02 56.09
CA ARG A 7 0.31 57.57 55.85
C ARG A 7 1.28 57.23 54.72
N THR A 8 2.28 56.45 55.10
CA THR A 8 3.24 55.69 54.28
C THR A 8 2.56 54.54 53.53
N GLY A 9 2.90 54.34 52.25
CA GLY A 9 2.52 53.17 51.45
C GLY A 9 3.59 52.81 50.42
N THR A 10 4.09 51.59 50.53
CA THR A 10 5.22 50.91 49.86
C THR A 10 5.13 50.82 48.32
N PRO A 11 6.24 50.77 47.55
CA PRO A 11 6.18 50.57 46.11
C PRO A 11 5.85 49.12 45.76
N GLY A 12 4.67 48.91 45.15
CA GLY A 12 4.24 47.62 44.63
C GLY A 12 5.07 47.20 43.42
N THR A 13 5.73 46.05 43.56
CA THR A 13 6.44 45.29 42.54
C THR A 13 5.52 45.01 41.34
N ARG A 14 5.81 45.60 40.18
CA ARG A 14 5.18 45.21 38.91
C ARG A 14 5.62 43.79 38.55
N GLN A 15 4.75 42.80 38.72
CA GLN A 15 4.97 41.49 38.14
C GLN A 15 4.91 41.59 36.61
N PRO A 16 5.90 41.04 35.87
CA PRO A 16 5.84 41.01 34.43
C PRO A 16 4.72 40.11 33.97
N ARG A 17 3.88 40.64 33.09
CA ARG A 17 2.76 39.94 32.46
C ARG A 17 3.31 38.73 31.68
N PRO A 18 2.81 37.51 31.89
CA PRO A 18 3.34 36.32 31.23
C PRO A 18 3.14 36.42 29.72
N LEU A 19 4.23 36.20 28.96
CA LEU A 19 4.21 36.18 27.50
C LEU A 19 3.23 35.10 26.97
N PRO A 20 2.58 35.33 25.82
CA PRO A 20 1.70 34.36 25.18
C PRO A 20 2.40 33.03 24.95
N ARG A 21 1.66 31.92 25.13
CA ARG A 21 2.15 30.54 25.08
C ARG A 21 2.90 30.19 23.78
N ALA A 22 2.56 30.83 22.66
CA ALA A 22 3.23 30.65 21.38
C ALA A 22 4.68 31.16 21.38
N VAL A 23 4.94 32.30 22.02
CA VAL A 23 6.28 32.91 22.08
C VAL A 23 7.21 32.07 22.96
N ARG A 24 6.68 31.47 24.04
CA ARG A 24 7.43 30.57 24.92
C ARG A 24 7.85 29.26 24.25
N ALA A 25 7.02 28.73 23.35
CA ALA A 25 7.35 27.51 22.61
C ALA A 25 8.47 27.76 21.58
N GLU A 26 8.46 28.94 20.94
CA GLU A 26 9.48 29.32 19.96
C GLU A 26 10.84 29.63 20.60
N GLU A 27 10.85 30.29 21.77
CA GLU A 27 12.08 30.50 22.55
C GLU A 27 12.66 29.19 23.10
N ALA A 28 11.81 28.26 23.56
CA ALA A 28 12.26 26.95 24.02
C ALA A 28 12.87 26.10 22.88
N ALA A 29 12.29 26.15 21.68
CA ALA A 29 12.83 25.47 20.50
C ALA A 29 14.18 26.08 20.06
N ARG A 30 14.32 27.41 20.10
CA ARG A 30 15.58 28.10 19.78
C ARG A 30 16.67 27.86 20.83
N ALA A 31 16.30 27.70 22.11
CA ALA A 31 17.23 27.36 23.18
C ALA A 31 17.72 25.91 23.07
N ALA A 32 16.85 24.96 22.71
CA ALA A 32 17.23 23.56 22.49
C ALA A 32 18.19 23.38 21.29
N ALA A 33 18.05 24.20 20.24
CA ALA A 33 18.94 24.20 19.09
C ALA A 33 20.35 24.80 19.36
N ARG A 34 20.55 25.48 20.51
CA ARG A 34 21.82 26.13 20.88
C ARG A 34 22.63 25.37 21.93
N ALA A 35 22.18 24.19 22.38
CA ALA A 35 22.92 23.36 23.32
C ALA A 35 24.10 22.67 22.62
N PRO A 36 25.36 22.90 23.02
CA PRO A 36 26.51 22.21 22.44
C PRO A 36 26.54 20.76 22.95
N GLY A 37 26.43 19.80 22.03
CA GLY A 37 26.57 18.36 22.34
C GLY A 37 25.37 17.47 21.98
N GLY A 38 24.26 18.03 21.47
CA GLY A 38 23.18 17.23 20.90
C GLY A 38 23.50 16.83 19.46
N LEU A 39 23.43 15.55 19.13
CA LEU A 39 23.42 15.08 17.74
C LEU A 39 22.28 15.80 17.01
N SER A 40 22.60 16.47 15.90
CA SER A 40 21.55 17.09 15.10
C SER A 40 20.63 15.99 14.54
N PRO A 41 19.38 16.32 14.17
CA PRO A 41 18.50 15.36 13.50
C PRO A 41 19.16 14.69 12.28
N ALA A 42 20.01 15.42 11.55
CA ALA A 42 20.79 14.87 10.44
C ALA A 42 21.85 13.85 10.90
N ASP A 43 22.51 14.08 12.04
CA ASP A 43 23.48 13.15 12.61
C ASP A 43 22.81 11.87 13.12
N VAL A 44 21.60 11.99 13.69
CA VAL A 44 20.78 10.84 14.12
C VAL A 44 20.37 10.01 12.90
N THR A 45 19.90 10.64 11.82
CA THR A 45 19.57 9.93 10.57
C THR A 45 20.79 9.31 9.91
N SER A 46 21.96 9.97 9.97
CA SER A 46 23.22 9.42 9.47
C SER A 46 23.64 8.20 10.28
N LEU A 47 23.52 8.24 11.61
CA LEU A 47 23.84 7.13 12.50
C LEU A 47 22.88 5.94 12.30
N GLN A 48 21.59 6.21 12.13
CA GLN A 48 20.58 5.19 11.81
C GLN A 48 20.86 4.51 10.46
N ARG A 49 21.24 5.27 9.42
CA ARG A 49 21.67 4.71 8.12
C ARG A 49 22.92 3.86 8.24
N SER A 50 23.94 4.32 8.98
CA SER A 50 25.16 3.53 9.22
C SER A 50 24.85 2.23 9.98
N ALA A 51 23.95 2.25 10.96
CA ALA A 51 23.52 1.08 11.69
C ALA A 51 22.71 0.09 10.81
N GLY A 52 21.81 0.60 9.95
CA GLY A 52 21.05 -0.19 8.99
C GLY A 52 21.95 -0.86 7.95
N ASN A 53 22.87 -0.10 7.34
CA ASN A 53 23.84 -0.64 6.38
C ASN A 53 24.74 -1.71 7.01
N GLY A 54 25.11 -1.56 8.28
CA GLY A 54 25.87 -2.56 9.04
C GLY A 54 25.07 -3.83 9.36
N ALA A 55 23.74 -3.75 9.48
CA ALA A 55 22.88 -4.93 9.64
C ALA A 55 22.75 -5.69 8.31
N VAL A 56 22.57 -4.98 7.19
CA VAL A 56 22.52 -5.57 5.84
C VAL A 56 23.85 -6.23 5.46
N ALA A 57 24.99 -5.57 5.74
CA ALA A 57 26.30 -6.15 5.50
C ALA A 57 26.52 -7.45 6.29
N ARG A 58 26.07 -7.52 7.55
CA ARG A 58 26.16 -8.74 8.37
C ARG A 58 25.25 -9.85 7.86
N ALA A 59 24.03 -9.54 7.44
CA ALA A 59 23.13 -10.52 6.84
C ALA A 59 23.70 -11.11 5.54
N LEU A 60 24.37 -10.28 4.73
CA LEU A 60 25.06 -10.73 3.51
C LEU A 60 26.31 -11.56 3.82
N ASP A 61 27.05 -11.26 4.89
CA ASP A 61 28.22 -12.04 5.32
C ASP A 61 27.80 -13.41 5.90
N GLU A 62 26.69 -13.45 6.64
CA GLU A 62 26.09 -14.68 7.16
C GLU A 62 25.57 -15.58 6.03
N GLN A 63 25.07 -15.00 4.93
CA GLN A 63 24.69 -15.72 3.71
C GLN A 63 25.90 -16.25 2.91
N ARG A 64 27.07 -15.61 3.03
CA ARG A 64 28.33 -16.06 2.41
C ARG A 64 28.96 -17.25 3.14
N HIS A 65 28.54 -17.55 4.37
CA HIS A 65 28.85 -18.81 5.02
C HIS A 65 27.99 -19.95 4.46
N THR A 66 28.29 -20.34 3.22
CA THR A 66 27.77 -21.58 2.65
C THR A 66 28.42 -22.76 3.38
N HIS A 67 27.59 -23.63 3.96
CA HIS A 67 28.04 -24.89 4.54
C HIS A 67 28.83 -25.70 3.50
N GLY A 68 30.10 -25.98 3.82
CA GLY A 68 30.89 -26.93 3.04
C GLY A 68 30.33 -28.35 3.14
N PRO A 69 30.72 -29.27 2.24
CA PRO A 69 30.19 -30.64 2.14
C PRO A 69 30.41 -31.57 3.36
N SER A 70 30.83 -31.05 4.51
CA SER A 70 31.15 -31.84 5.71
C SER A 70 30.16 -31.67 6.87
N CYS A 71 28.98 -31.07 6.65
CA CYS A 71 27.93 -31.09 7.68
C CYS A 71 27.19 -32.44 7.59
N GLY A 72 27.75 -33.44 8.26
CA GLY A 72 27.30 -34.83 8.18
C GLY A 72 25.87 -35.04 8.67
N HIS A 73 25.06 -35.66 7.80
CA HIS A 73 23.97 -36.54 8.22
C HIS A 73 24.01 -37.79 7.34
N GLY A 74 24.04 -38.94 8.03
CA GLY A 74 24.41 -40.24 7.49
C GLY A 74 23.48 -40.78 6.41
N GLU A 75 24.10 -41.60 5.56
CA GLU A 75 23.46 -42.45 4.58
C GLU A 75 22.51 -43.45 5.25
N SER A 76 21.34 -43.64 4.65
CA SER A 76 20.54 -44.86 4.73
C SER A 76 19.73 -44.97 3.44
N GLY A 77 20.18 -45.85 2.55
CA GLY A 77 19.65 -46.05 1.21
C GLY A 77 18.31 -46.79 1.13
N GLY A 78 17.78 -46.89 -0.10
CA GLY A 78 16.61 -47.72 -0.39
C GLY A 78 15.98 -47.51 -1.78
N ARG A 79 16.54 -48.23 -2.77
CA ARG A 79 16.06 -48.58 -4.12
C ARG A 79 14.55 -48.42 -4.49
N ALA A 80 14.36 -47.87 -5.69
CA ALA A 80 13.62 -48.36 -6.88
C ALA A 80 12.16 -48.86 -6.79
N ALA A 81 11.27 -48.30 -7.63
CA ALA A 81 10.69 -48.98 -8.80
C ALA A 81 9.64 -48.13 -9.54
N SER A 82 9.65 -48.30 -10.85
CA SER A 82 8.73 -47.86 -11.91
C SER A 82 7.29 -48.35 -11.76
N GLY A 83 6.32 -47.56 -12.24
CA GLY A 83 4.92 -48.00 -12.38
C GLY A 83 4.02 -46.96 -13.05
N ASP A 84 3.80 -47.18 -14.34
CA ASP A 84 2.75 -46.73 -15.25
C ASP A 84 1.41 -46.30 -14.62
N ARG A 85 0.79 -45.22 -15.14
CA ARG A 85 -0.68 -45.03 -15.18
C ARG A 85 -1.11 -43.88 -16.09
N THR A 86 -1.96 -44.28 -17.02
CA THR A 86 -2.92 -43.50 -17.81
C THR A 86 -3.92 -42.70 -16.95
N GLY A 87 -4.39 -41.56 -17.51
CA GLY A 87 -5.78 -41.14 -17.37
C GLY A 87 -6.15 -40.01 -16.40
N SER A 88 -6.77 -38.99 -17.01
CA SER A 88 -7.86 -38.15 -16.48
C SER A 88 -7.54 -36.85 -15.71
N GLY A 89 -8.10 -35.77 -16.27
CA GLY A 89 -8.78 -34.64 -15.64
C GLY A 89 -8.44 -34.26 -14.20
N GLY A 90 -7.96 -33.04 -14.02
CA GLY A 90 -7.82 -32.39 -12.73
C GLY A 90 -7.94 -30.87 -12.82
N ARG A 91 -9.18 -30.37 -12.72
CA ARG A 91 -9.48 -29.03 -12.21
C ARG A 91 -8.91 -28.88 -10.79
N ALA A 92 -8.13 -27.83 -10.56
CA ALA A 92 -8.00 -27.04 -9.32
C ALA A 92 -6.86 -26.05 -9.55
N GLY A 93 -6.96 -24.77 -9.21
CA GLY A 93 -7.56 -24.24 -8.00
C GLY A 93 -6.45 -23.50 -7.27
N GLY A 94 -6.41 -22.18 -7.48
CA GLY A 94 -5.38 -21.32 -6.93
C GLY A 94 -5.75 -19.86 -7.18
N SER A 95 -6.95 -19.47 -6.77
CA SER A 95 -7.35 -18.07 -6.71
C SER A 95 -6.49 -17.36 -5.66
N GLY A 96 -5.32 -16.89 -6.08
CA GLY A 96 -4.59 -15.87 -5.36
C GLY A 96 -5.39 -14.56 -5.33
N PRO A 97 -5.09 -13.66 -4.38
CA PRO A 97 -5.75 -12.37 -4.30
C PRO A 97 -5.65 -11.64 -5.65
N ALA A 98 -6.79 -11.14 -6.14
CA ALA A 98 -6.85 -10.28 -7.31
C ALA A 98 -6.24 -8.92 -6.94
N VAL A 99 -4.92 -8.82 -7.08
CA VAL A 99 -4.17 -7.58 -6.91
C VAL A 99 -4.24 -6.83 -8.24
N VAL A 100 -4.87 -5.65 -8.24
CA VAL A 100 -5.07 -4.84 -9.45
C VAL A 100 -4.02 -3.73 -9.45
N GLN A 101 -2.96 -3.92 -10.22
CA GLN A 101 -2.23 -2.83 -10.85
C GLN A 101 -1.85 -3.18 -12.30
N ARG A 102 -1.50 -2.14 -13.04
CA ARG A 102 -1.71 -1.82 -14.46
C ARG A 102 -1.30 -2.86 -15.49
N ARG A 103 -0.36 -3.75 -15.20
CA ARG A 103 0.13 -4.72 -16.17
C ARG A 103 0.44 -6.01 -15.44
N LYS A 104 -0.26 -7.09 -15.78
CA LYS A 104 0.37 -8.41 -15.66
C LYS A 104 1.72 -8.29 -16.38
N PRO A 105 2.82 -8.80 -15.79
CA PRO A 105 4.12 -8.70 -16.42
C PRO A 105 4.05 -9.09 -17.90
N SER A 106 4.65 -8.29 -18.76
CA SER A 106 4.63 -8.55 -20.20
C SER A 106 5.40 -9.85 -20.52
N GLN A 107 5.32 -10.32 -21.76
CA GLN A 107 6.12 -11.46 -22.18
C GLN A 107 7.63 -11.19 -22.09
N ASP A 108 8.02 -9.92 -22.15
CA ASP A 108 9.40 -9.46 -22.13
C ASP A 108 9.88 -9.11 -20.71
N ALA A 109 9.02 -9.28 -19.69
CA ALA A 109 9.37 -8.98 -18.31
C ALA A 109 10.57 -9.83 -17.83
N PRO A 110 11.48 -9.26 -17.02
CA PRO A 110 12.66 -9.97 -16.53
C PRO A 110 12.30 -11.20 -15.71
N LYS A 111 13.05 -12.31 -15.88
CA LYS A 111 12.86 -13.56 -15.11
C LYS A 111 13.98 -13.83 -14.11
N GLU A 112 15.04 -13.03 -14.15
CA GLU A 112 16.20 -13.16 -13.28
C GLU A 112 16.06 -12.22 -12.08
N HIS A 113 16.70 -12.59 -10.96
CA HIS A 113 16.87 -11.71 -9.80
C HIS A 113 18.11 -10.84 -9.95
N PHE A 114 17.91 -9.53 -9.85
CA PHE A 114 19.00 -8.55 -10.05
C PHE A 114 19.53 -7.95 -8.73
N ALA A 115 19.15 -8.45 -7.55
CA ALA A 115 19.54 -7.85 -6.26
C ALA A 115 21.07 -7.61 -6.13
N ALA A 116 21.89 -8.59 -6.54
CA ALA A 116 23.36 -8.49 -6.49
C ALA A 116 23.97 -7.64 -7.63
N LYS A 117 23.20 -7.35 -8.69
CA LYS A 117 23.62 -6.65 -9.89
C LYS A 117 22.55 -5.66 -10.35
N ALA A 118 22.14 -4.81 -9.41
CA ALA A 118 20.93 -3.98 -9.54
C ALA A 118 20.93 -3.09 -10.79
N GLN A 119 22.10 -2.58 -11.19
CA GLN A 119 22.23 -1.70 -12.34
C GLN A 119 22.14 -2.41 -13.70
N ASP A 120 22.29 -3.74 -13.73
CA ASP A 120 22.14 -4.55 -14.95
C ASP A 120 20.65 -4.82 -15.28
N HIS A 121 19.74 -4.51 -14.36
CA HIS A 121 18.32 -4.70 -14.58
C HIS A 121 17.81 -3.76 -15.69
N PRO A 122 17.03 -4.25 -16.67
CA PRO A 122 16.64 -3.46 -17.85
C PRO A 122 15.81 -2.21 -17.52
N GLU A 123 15.02 -2.25 -16.45
CA GLU A 123 14.24 -1.09 -15.96
C GLU A 123 15.07 -0.04 -15.18
N TRP A 124 16.36 -0.29 -14.89
CA TRP A 124 17.17 0.65 -14.10
C TRP A 124 17.24 2.06 -14.72
N PRO A 125 17.51 2.25 -16.03
CA PRO A 125 17.53 3.58 -16.63
C PRO A 125 16.18 4.30 -16.53
N VAL A 126 15.07 3.57 -16.70
CA VAL A 126 13.70 4.10 -16.60
C VAL A 126 13.41 4.54 -15.17
N PHE A 127 13.67 3.66 -14.19
CA PHE A 127 13.50 3.96 -12.77
C PHE A 127 14.31 5.18 -12.35
N ARG A 128 15.60 5.21 -12.67
CA ARG A 128 16.50 6.32 -12.32
C ARG A 128 16.01 7.62 -12.95
N GLY A 129 15.61 7.58 -14.22
CA GLY A 129 15.07 8.73 -14.94
C GLY A 129 13.79 9.29 -14.29
N LEU A 130 12.83 8.42 -13.98
CA LEU A 130 11.56 8.79 -13.35
C LEU A 130 11.75 9.34 -11.92
N MET A 131 12.60 8.71 -11.11
CA MET A 131 12.93 9.19 -9.77
C MET A 131 13.67 10.53 -9.84
N THR A 132 14.63 10.69 -10.75
CA THR A 132 15.34 11.97 -10.91
C THR A 132 14.38 13.08 -11.35
N ALA A 133 13.52 12.82 -12.33
CA ALA A 133 12.51 13.76 -12.80
C ALA A 133 11.46 14.10 -11.72
N GLY A 134 11.15 13.13 -10.86
CA GLY A 134 10.35 13.36 -9.65
C GLY A 134 11.05 14.25 -8.63
N GLY A 135 12.37 14.45 -8.73
CA GLY A 135 13.20 15.25 -7.82
C GLY A 135 13.70 14.48 -6.60
N PHE A 136 13.84 13.16 -6.70
CA PHE A 136 14.31 12.34 -5.57
C PHE A 136 15.83 12.48 -5.41
N PRO A 137 16.35 12.56 -4.17
CA PRO A 137 17.79 12.61 -3.92
C PRO A 137 18.50 11.37 -4.51
N PRO A 138 19.71 11.51 -5.09
CA PRO A 138 20.41 10.39 -5.71
C PRO A 138 20.62 9.19 -4.78
N ASP A 139 20.92 9.43 -3.50
CA ASP A 139 21.05 8.36 -2.49
C ASP A 139 19.74 7.63 -2.26
N VAL A 140 18.62 8.34 -2.22
CA VAL A 140 17.27 7.73 -2.15
C VAL A 140 16.97 6.92 -3.40
N VAL A 141 17.37 7.38 -4.60
CA VAL A 141 17.15 6.63 -5.84
C VAL A 141 17.88 5.29 -5.81
N GLU A 142 19.18 5.30 -5.53
CA GLU A 142 19.99 4.07 -5.48
C GLU A 142 19.49 3.11 -4.38
N SER A 143 19.22 3.62 -3.18
CA SER A 143 18.72 2.81 -2.06
C SER A 143 17.34 2.24 -2.34
N ALA A 144 16.40 3.01 -2.90
CA ALA A 144 15.07 2.52 -3.24
C ALA A 144 15.14 1.43 -4.31
N TRP A 145 16.04 1.55 -5.29
CA TRP A 145 16.23 0.50 -6.30
C TRP A 145 16.75 -0.80 -5.73
N GLN A 146 17.78 -0.71 -4.88
CA GLN A 146 18.30 -1.87 -4.15
C GLN A 146 17.22 -2.53 -3.29
N LEU A 147 16.42 -1.73 -2.57
CA LEU A 147 15.34 -2.24 -1.73
C LEU A 147 14.22 -2.94 -2.54
N LEU A 148 13.88 -2.39 -3.71
CA LEU A 148 12.91 -3.01 -4.63
C LEU A 148 13.40 -4.39 -5.09
N LEU A 149 14.62 -4.49 -5.62
CA LEU A 149 15.15 -5.73 -6.18
C LEU A 149 15.49 -6.76 -5.10
N GLY A 150 16.04 -6.33 -3.96
CA GLY A 150 16.24 -7.18 -2.79
C GLY A 150 14.92 -7.72 -2.25
N GLY A 151 13.86 -6.90 -2.24
CA GLY A 151 12.52 -7.33 -1.85
C GLY A 151 11.90 -8.36 -2.80
N VAL A 152 12.13 -8.26 -4.10
CA VAL A 152 11.68 -9.28 -5.08
C VAL A 152 12.37 -10.63 -4.81
N ALA A 153 13.69 -10.62 -4.60
CA ALA A 153 14.45 -11.83 -4.30
C ALA A 153 14.03 -12.45 -2.95
N GLU A 154 13.88 -11.63 -1.91
CA GLU A 154 13.41 -12.10 -0.60
C GLU A 154 11.98 -12.65 -0.67
N GLN A 155 11.11 -12.07 -1.51
CA GLN A 155 9.75 -12.56 -1.66
C GLN A 155 9.70 -13.97 -2.25
N GLU A 156 10.64 -14.34 -3.13
CA GLU A 156 10.75 -15.71 -3.64
C GLU A 156 11.10 -16.68 -2.52
N ARG A 157 12.08 -16.33 -1.68
CA ARG A 157 12.47 -17.11 -0.50
C ARG A 157 11.29 -17.31 0.44
N LEU A 158 10.54 -16.24 0.73
CA LEU A 158 9.35 -16.28 1.57
C LEU A 158 8.23 -17.13 0.95
N ASN A 159 8.01 -17.00 -0.37
CA ASN A 159 7.00 -17.80 -1.06
C ASN A 159 7.35 -19.29 -1.02
N THR A 160 8.63 -19.63 -1.19
CA THR A 160 9.13 -21.01 -1.12
C THR A 160 9.01 -21.56 0.30
N GLY A 161 9.45 -20.82 1.33
CA GLY A 161 9.31 -21.22 2.73
C GLY A 161 7.84 -21.37 3.16
N SER A 162 6.94 -20.57 2.57
CA SER A 162 5.50 -20.66 2.84
C SER A 162 4.82 -21.89 2.24
N ALA A 163 5.52 -22.66 1.39
CA ALA A 163 4.99 -23.90 0.82
C ALA A 163 4.95 -25.05 1.83
N ASP A 164 5.47 -24.86 3.04
CA ASP A 164 5.38 -25.82 4.14
C ASP A 164 3.91 -26.18 4.42
N PRO A 165 3.51 -27.46 4.27
CA PRO A 165 2.13 -27.90 4.49
C PRO A 165 1.71 -27.86 5.96
N SER A 166 2.65 -27.74 6.91
CA SER A 166 2.35 -27.63 8.34
C SER A 166 1.81 -26.25 8.73
N LEU A 167 2.11 -25.22 7.94
CA LEU A 167 1.62 -23.86 8.18
C LEU A 167 0.14 -23.76 7.83
N ASP A 168 -0.65 -23.22 8.77
CA ASP A 168 -2.03 -22.90 8.49
C ASP A 168 -2.15 -21.75 7.45
N PRO A 169 -3.32 -21.56 6.83
CA PRO A 169 -3.49 -20.52 5.82
C PRO A 169 -3.23 -19.08 6.30
N ALA A 170 -3.47 -18.78 7.58
CA ALA A 170 -3.25 -17.46 8.15
C ALA A 170 -1.77 -17.22 8.44
N GLU A 171 -1.08 -18.19 9.03
CA GLU A 171 0.37 -18.17 9.26
C GLU A 171 1.12 -18.05 7.93
N ARG A 172 0.72 -18.81 6.92
CA ARG A 172 1.28 -18.71 5.57
C ARG A 172 1.15 -17.33 4.96
N ARG A 173 0.01 -16.66 5.18
CA ARG A 173 -0.20 -15.27 4.73
C ARG A 173 0.68 -14.30 5.51
N ALA A 174 0.77 -14.44 6.82
CA ALA A 174 1.60 -13.60 7.68
C ALA A 174 3.09 -13.73 7.32
N TYR A 175 3.56 -14.96 7.10
CA TYR A 175 4.93 -15.24 6.69
C TYR A 175 5.27 -14.60 5.34
N ARG A 176 4.42 -14.76 4.32
CA ARG A 176 4.64 -14.10 3.01
C ARG A 176 4.60 -12.58 3.09
N ALA A 177 3.88 -12.02 4.05
CA ALA A 177 3.80 -10.58 4.28
C ALA A 177 4.96 -10.02 5.15
N SER A 178 5.90 -10.86 5.58
CA SER A 178 6.98 -10.48 6.51
C SER A 178 8.21 -9.87 5.83
N ASN A 179 8.18 -9.64 4.52
CA ASN A 179 9.28 -9.07 3.75
C ASN A 179 9.79 -7.74 4.36
N THR A 180 11.02 -7.74 4.89
CA THR A 180 11.63 -6.57 5.55
C THR A 180 12.12 -5.53 4.57
N TRP A 181 12.62 -5.94 3.41
CA TRP A 181 13.08 -5.04 2.35
C TRP A 181 11.98 -4.10 1.86
N TYR A 182 10.77 -4.64 1.66
CA TYR A 182 9.61 -3.84 1.30
C TYR A 182 9.16 -2.89 2.42
N ARG A 183 9.39 -3.24 3.69
CA ARG A 183 9.13 -2.34 4.82
C ARG A 183 10.16 -1.21 4.88
N GLU A 184 11.44 -1.53 4.75
CA GLU A 184 12.51 -0.53 4.68
C GLU A 184 12.35 0.40 3.48
N LEU A 185 11.87 -0.12 2.33
CA LEU A 185 11.51 0.71 1.19
C LEU A 185 10.47 1.75 1.60
N VAL A 186 9.37 1.32 2.23
CA VAL A 186 8.29 2.20 2.71
C VAL A 186 8.84 3.27 3.66
N ASP A 187 9.72 2.90 4.59
CA ASP A 187 10.33 3.84 5.54
C ASP A 187 11.20 4.88 4.81
N LEU A 188 11.96 4.46 3.80
CA LEU A 188 12.80 5.34 2.98
C LEU A 188 11.98 6.33 2.15
N VAL A 189 10.89 5.87 1.53
CA VAL A 189 10.17 6.61 0.48
C VAL A 189 8.83 7.18 0.93
N GLY A 190 8.41 6.92 2.17
CA GLY A 190 7.04 7.16 2.61
C GLY A 190 6.56 8.60 2.40
N ASP A 191 7.44 9.59 2.59
CA ASP A 191 7.11 11.01 2.38
C ASP A 191 6.78 11.36 0.92
N HIS A 192 7.18 10.51 -0.01
CA HIS A 192 6.86 10.62 -1.43
C HIS A 192 5.51 9.97 -1.80
N LEU A 193 4.80 9.38 -0.83
CA LEU A 193 3.41 8.92 -0.93
C LEU A 193 2.39 9.99 -0.49
N ARG A 194 2.84 11.24 -0.30
CA ARG A 194 1.98 12.34 0.17
C ARG A 194 0.78 12.59 -0.77
N ILE A 195 -0.38 12.84 -0.17
CA ILE A 195 -1.60 13.33 -0.83
C ILE A 195 -1.36 14.78 -1.29
N THR A 196 -1.52 15.04 -2.58
CA THR A 196 -1.28 16.37 -3.19
C THR A 196 -2.56 17.17 -3.44
N THR A 197 -3.72 16.54 -3.32
CA THR A 197 -5.03 17.18 -3.40
C THR A 197 -5.70 17.26 -2.01
N PRO A 198 -6.86 17.90 -1.86
CA PRO A 198 -7.50 18.04 -0.55
C PRO A 198 -7.88 16.71 0.13
N THR A 199 -8.00 15.62 -0.63
CA THR A 199 -8.55 14.35 -0.15
C THR A 199 -7.90 13.16 -0.86
N MET A 200 -7.85 12.04 -0.17
CA MET A 200 -7.39 10.76 -0.71
C MET A 200 -8.49 10.06 -1.51
N ALA A 201 -8.08 9.32 -2.54
CA ALA A 201 -8.89 8.32 -3.22
C ALA A 201 -8.30 6.92 -3.05
N LEU A 202 -9.18 5.97 -2.77
CA LEU A 202 -8.93 4.53 -2.90
C LEU A 202 -9.88 3.99 -3.97
N TRP A 203 -9.54 2.90 -4.63
CA TRP A 203 -10.36 2.41 -5.73
C TRP A 203 -10.26 0.92 -5.97
N SER A 204 -11.28 0.36 -6.62
CA SER A 204 -11.27 -1.02 -7.13
C SER A 204 -12.14 -1.15 -8.39
N GLY A 205 -11.71 -2.03 -9.28
CA GLY A 205 -12.43 -2.36 -10.50
C GLY A 205 -11.83 -1.82 -11.79
N GLY A 206 -10.56 -1.37 -11.79
CA GLY A 206 -9.76 -1.05 -12.98
C GLY A 206 -9.10 0.33 -12.94
N PHE A 207 -7.94 0.48 -13.60
CA PHE A 207 -7.07 1.67 -13.48
C PHE A 207 -7.74 2.99 -13.91
N ASP A 208 -8.65 2.95 -14.87
CA ASP A 208 -9.47 4.09 -15.27
C ASP A 208 -10.37 4.63 -14.14
N VAL A 209 -10.67 3.84 -13.11
CA VAL A 209 -11.30 4.32 -11.87
C VAL A 209 -10.35 5.26 -11.10
N SER A 210 -9.05 4.94 -11.04
CA SER A 210 -8.02 5.81 -10.45
C SER A 210 -7.97 7.15 -11.18
N VAL A 211 -7.98 7.12 -12.52
CA VAL A 211 -7.99 8.31 -13.38
C VAL A 211 -9.26 9.14 -13.16
N TYR A 212 -10.42 8.49 -13.03
CA TYR A 212 -11.68 9.14 -12.69
C TYR A 212 -11.66 9.81 -11.31
N ALA A 213 -11.12 9.13 -10.29
CA ALA A 213 -10.96 9.73 -8.96
C ALA A 213 -10.03 10.96 -8.98
N GLN A 214 -8.96 10.90 -9.77
CA GLN A 214 -8.06 12.02 -9.96
C GLN A 214 -8.72 13.21 -10.67
N SER A 215 -9.55 12.97 -11.69
CA SER A 215 -10.28 14.05 -12.37
C SER A 215 -11.31 14.73 -11.45
N LYS A 216 -11.80 14.02 -10.43
CA LYS A 216 -12.63 14.54 -9.34
C LYS A 216 -11.84 15.29 -8.25
N GLY A 217 -10.51 15.38 -8.38
CA GLY A 217 -9.66 16.13 -7.45
C GLY A 217 -9.18 15.32 -6.24
N HIS A 218 -9.21 13.99 -6.30
CA HIS A 218 -8.73 13.12 -5.23
C HIS A 218 -7.39 12.46 -5.61
N THR A 219 -6.45 12.32 -4.68
CA THR A 219 -5.16 11.67 -4.97
C THR A 219 -5.27 10.18 -4.68
N SER A 220 -5.05 9.32 -5.67
CA SER A 220 -4.84 7.88 -5.45
C SER A 220 -3.35 7.54 -5.34
N LEU A 221 -3.04 6.29 -4.97
CA LEU A 221 -1.67 5.80 -4.84
C LEU A 221 -0.86 6.08 -6.11
N GLU A 222 -1.40 5.77 -7.30
CA GLU A 222 -0.69 5.90 -8.58
C GLU A 222 -0.44 7.36 -8.97
N PHE A 223 -1.17 8.31 -8.39
CA PHE A 223 -0.96 9.74 -8.63
C PHE A 223 -0.04 10.41 -7.59
N THR A 224 0.41 9.68 -6.57
CA THR A 224 1.50 10.13 -5.71
C THR A 224 2.82 10.21 -6.49
N ARG A 225 3.78 10.96 -5.93
CA ARG A 225 5.08 11.15 -6.59
C ARG A 225 5.83 9.83 -6.79
N LEU A 226 5.81 8.95 -5.79
CA LEU A 226 6.40 7.61 -5.92
C LEU A 226 5.52 6.66 -6.73
N GLY A 227 4.19 6.68 -6.52
CA GLY A 227 3.29 5.76 -7.21
C GLY A 227 3.40 5.85 -8.74
N LYS A 228 3.57 7.06 -9.28
CA LYS A 228 3.83 7.29 -10.72
C LYS A 228 5.10 6.62 -11.23
N VAL A 229 6.10 6.44 -10.38
CA VAL A 229 7.35 5.77 -10.73
C VAL A 229 7.10 4.27 -10.77
N VAL A 230 6.63 3.70 -9.65
CA VAL A 230 6.51 2.25 -9.48
C VAL A 230 5.44 1.65 -10.41
N ASP A 231 4.40 2.40 -10.77
CA ASP A 231 3.37 1.98 -11.74
C ASP A 231 3.90 1.73 -13.17
N GLN A 232 5.11 2.22 -13.48
CA GLN A 232 5.71 2.09 -14.81
C GLN A 232 6.72 0.94 -14.94
N LEU A 233 7.03 0.24 -13.85
CA LEU A 233 8.13 -0.72 -13.81
C LEU A 233 7.62 -2.15 -14.01
N GLU A 234 8.38 -2.95 -14.76
CA GLU A 234 8.24 -4.40 -14.82
C GLU A 234 9.43 -5.04 -14.10
N LEU A 235 9.31 -5.23 -12.78
CA LEU A 235 10.43 -5.71 -11.95
C LEU A 235 10.70 -7.21 -12.12
N HIS A 236 9.67 -7.99 -12.44
CA HIS A 236 9.78 -9.43 -12.62
C HIS A 236 8.60 -10.02 -13.41
N ALA A 237 8.79 -11.16 -14.06
CA ALA A 237 7.74 -11.88 -14.80
C ALA A 237 6.74 -12.59 -13.88
N ASP A 238 7.19 -13.05 -12.71
CA ASP A 238 6.31 -13.62 -11.68
C ASP A 238 5.68 -12.51 -10.82
N TRP A 239 4.38 -12.33 -11.02
CA TRP A 239 3.56 -11.40 -10.25
C TRP A 239 3.53 -11.69 -8.75
N LYS A 240 3.68 -12.96 -8.34
CA LYS A 240 3.64 -13.35 -6.92
C LYS A 240 4.79 -12.78 -6.10
N LEU A 241 5.85 -12.31 -6.76
CA LEU A 241 6.97 -11.64 -6.10
C LEU A 241 6.72 -10.15 -5.87
N GLN A 242 5.90 -9.54 -6.73
CA GLN A 242 5.62 -8.10 -6.72
C GLN A 242 4.32 -7.75 -5.99
N ALA A 243 3.33 -8.64 -5.99
CA ALA A 243 2.05 -8.39 -5.31
C ALA A 243 2.20 -7.93 -3.83
N PRO A 244 3.12 -8.48 -3.02
CA PRO A 244 3.32 -8.01 -1.65
C PRO A 244 3.90 -6.60 -1.52
N LEU A 245 4.68 -6.12 -2.50
CA LEU A 245 5.15 -4.73 -2.56
C LEU A 245 3.96 -3.76 -2.61
N TRP A 246 3.00 -4.04 -3.49
CA TRP A 246 1.80 -3.21 -3.62
C TRP A 246 0.97 -3.18 -2.34
N ASN A 247 0.89 -4.31 -1.63
CA ASN A 247 0.19 -4.36 -0.34
C ASN A 247 0.83 -3.43 0.70
N VAL A 248 2.18 -3.41 0.81
CA VAL A 248 2.85 -2.55 1.78
C VAL A 248 2.73 -1.07 1.39
N LEU A 249 2.87 -0.73 0.10
CA LEU A 249 2.75 0.63 -0.40
C LEU A 249 1.32 1.16 -0.21
N SER A 250 0.31 0.33 -0.46
CA SER A 250 -1.10 0.68 -0.27
C SER A 250 -1.40 1.00 1.20
N ARG A 251 -0.91 0.19 2.15
CA ARG A 251 -1.07 0.49 3.58
C ARG A 251 -0.34 1.78 3.98
N ALA A 252 0.89 1.96 3.53
CA ALA A 252 1.68 3.16 3.82
C ALA A 252 1.04 4.43 3.23
N PHE A 253 0.39 4.32 2.08
CA PHE A 253 -0.37 5.40 1.48
C PHE A 253 -1.59 5.77 2.33
N VAL A 254 -2.37 4.78 2.78
CA VAL A 254 -3.53 4.98 3.66
C VAL A 254 -3.15 5.68 4.98
N GLU A 255 -1.97 5.41 5.52
CA GLU A 255 -1.45 6.09 6.71
C GLU A 255 -1.29 7.61 6.53
N ARG A 256 -1.26 8.11 5.29
CA ARG A 256 -1.20 9.54 4.98
C ARG A 256 -2.57 10.22 4.98
N ALA A 257 -3.65 9.50 5.22
CA ALA A 257 -4.99 10.08 5.28
C ALA A 257 -5.11 11.10 6.43
N THR A 258 -5.44 12.34 6.08
CA THR A 258 -5.59 13.45 7.03
C THR A 258 -7.03 13.96 7.16
N GLY A 259 -7.89 13.61 6.21
CA GLY A 259 -9.28 14.05 6.13
C GLY A 259 -10.15 13.04 5.37
N PRO A 260 -11.25 13.48 4.73
CA PRO A 260 -12.12 12.58 3.98
C PRO A 260 -11.37 11.72 2.96
N VAL A 261 -11.72 10.44 2.92
CA VAL A 261 -11.23 9.44 1.97
C VAL A 261 -12.39 8.98 1.10
N HIS A 262 -12.21 9.11 -0.20
CA HIS A 262 -13.20 8.73 -1.21
C HIS A 262 -12.84 7.36 -1.78
N VAL A 263 -13.76 6.41 -1.72
CA VAL A 263 -13.57 5.03 -2.19
C VAL A 263 -14.43 4.81 -3.43
N PHE A 264 -13.78 4.69 -4.58
CA PHE A 264 -14.43 4.53 -5.87
C PHE A 264 -14.50 3.06 -6.27
N LEU A 265 -15.71 2.52 -6.38
CA LEU A 265 -15.94 1.09 -6.51
C LEU A 265 -16.71 0.77 -7.79
N ARG A 266 -16.04 0.13 -8.75
CA ARG A 266 -16.68 -0.44 -9.95
C ARG A 266 -16.85 -1.96 -9.88
N ALA A 267 -16.03 -2.63 -9.08
CA ALA A 267 -16.14 -4.05 -8.79
C ALA A 267 -15.73 -4.32 -7.34
N TYR A 268 -16.45 -5.22 -6.68
CA TYR A 268 -16.22 -5.58 -5.29
C TYR A 268 -15.64 -6.99 -5.19
N SER A 269 -14.47 -7.10 -4.56
CA SER A 269 -13.86 -8.37 -4.17
C SER A 269 -13.37 -8.28 -2.72
N PRO A 270 -13.81 -9.16 -1.81
CA PRO A 270 -13.32 -9.22 -0.43
C PRO A 270 -11.81 -9.41 -0.33
N ASP A 271 -11.21 -10.07 -1.32
CA ASP A 271 -9.78 -10.38 -1.37
C ASP A 271 -8.94 -9.31 -2.10
N SER A 272 -9.58 -8.24 -2.57
CA SER A 272 -8.87 -7.11 -3.18
C SER A 272 -7.96 -6.40 -2.17
N VAL A 273 -6.89 -5.77 -2.65
CA VAL A 273 -6.02 -4.92 -1.81
C VAL A 273 -6.82 -3.87 -1.06
N LEU A 274 -7.78 -3.23 -1.74
CA LEU A 274 -8.70 -2.28 -1.15
C LEU A 274 -9.38 -2.84 0.10
N ILE A 275 -10.08 -3.97 -0.03
CA ILE A 275 -10.90 -4.50 1.06
C ILE A 275 -10.06 -5.21 2.13
N ALA A 276 -9.01 -5.92 1.72
CA ALA A 276 -8.21 -6.75 2.61
C ALA A 276 -7.04 -6.01 3.30
N GLN A 277 -6.52 -4.93 2.71
CA GLN A 277 -5.36 -4.19 3.22
C GLN A 277 -5.70 -2.74 3.57
N GLU A 278 -6.29 -2.00 2.64
CA GLU A 278 -6.46 -0.54 2.77
C GLU A 278 -7.57 -0.18 3.77
N ILE A 279 -8.75 -0.78 3.65
CA ILE A 279 -9.89 -0.47 4.54
C ILE A 279 -9.60 -0.84 6.00
N PRO A 280 -9.01 -2.01 6.33
CA PRO A 280 -8.59 -2.30 7.70
C PRO A 280 -7.58 -1.29 8.24
N GLN A 281 -6.58 -0.91 7.44
CA GLN A 281 -5.59 0.10 7.85
C GLN A 281 -6.26 1.47 8.06
N LEU A 282 -7.18 1.85 7.18
CA LEU A 282 -7.91 3.11 7.28
C LEU A 282 -8.70 3.17 8.58
N ARG A 283 -9.34 2.07 8.99
CA ARG A 283 -10.04 1.97 10.29
C ARG A 283 -9.10 2.17 11.48
N VAL A 284 -7.84 1.76 11.38
CA VAL A 284 -6.83 2.06 12.42
C VAL A 284 -6.57 3.56 12.47
N ILE A 285 -6.37 4.20 11.32
CA ILE A 285 -6.17 5.65 11.22
C ILE A 285 -7.38 6.43 11.75
N GLN A 286 -8.61 6.00 11.45
CA GLN A 286 -9.83 6.64 11.95
C GLN A 286 -9.93 6.67 13.48
N LYS A 287 -9.36 5.67 14.18
CA LYS A 287 -9.35 5.64 15.65
C LYS A 287 -8.49 6.75 16.25
N VAL A 288 -7.45 7.18 15.54
CA VAL A 288 -6.50 8.21 16.01
C VAL A 288 -6.72 9.58 15.35
N ASN A 289 -7.40 9.62 14.20
CA ASN A 289 -7.76 10.83 13.48
C ASN A 289 -9.25 10.78 13.05
N PRO A 290 -10.18 11.28 13.88
CA PRO A 290 -11.61 11.30 13.57
C PRO A 290 -12.01 12.16 12.36
N ALA A 291 -11.12 13.06 11.88
CA ALA A 291 -11.36 13.81 10.65
C ALA A 291 -11.33 12.92 9.40
N VAL A 292 -10.76 11.71 9.52
CA VAL A 292 -10.77 10.70 8.47
C VAL A 292 -12.15 10.05 8.41
N THR A 293 -12.95 10.48 7.45
CA THR A 293 -14.26 9.85 7.15
C THR A 293 -14.20 9.14 5.81
N VAL A 294 -14.98 8.06 5.65
CA VAL A 294 -15.02 7.31 4.39
C VAL A 294 -16.31 7.62 3.63
N LEU A 295 -16.16 7.96 2.36
CA LEU A 295 -17.24 8.16 1.39
C LEU A 295 -17.08 7.13 0.26
N TRP A 296 -18.13 6.38 -0.04
CA TRP A 296 -18.14 5.29 -1.01
C TRP A 296 -18.92 5.69 -2.25
N HIS A 297 -18.32 5.54 -3.42
CA HIS A 297 -18.85 5.95 -4.72
C HIS A 297 -19.05 4.70 -5.59
N PRO A 298 -20.30 4.22 -5.79
CA PRO A 298 -20.60 3.11 -6.68
C PRO A 298 -20.52 3.57 -8.13
N LEU A 299 -19.78 2.85 -8.96
CA LEU A 299 -19.47 3.25 -10.32
C LEU A 299 -20.04 2.29 -11.36
N TYR A 300 -20.39 2.85 -12.51
CA TYR A 300 -20.69 2.11 -13.72
C TYR A 300 -19.96 2.73 -14.91
N THR A 301 -19.55 1.88 -15.86
CA THR A 301 -18.98 2.34 -17.13
C THR A 301 -19.99 2.18 -18.24
N THR A 302 -20.43 3.30 -18.81
CA THR A 302 -21.41 3.32 -19.91
C THR A 302 -20.82 2.77 -21.20
N ALA A 303 -21.68 2.45 -22.17
CA ALA A 303 -21.27 1.85 -23.44
C ALA A 303 -20.32 2.75 -24.26
N ASP A 304 -20.41 4.08 -24.08
CA ASP A 304 -19.48 5.07 -24.65
C ASP A 304 -18.14 5.16 -23.88
N GLY A 305 -17.95 4.34 -22.84
CA GLY A 305 -16.72 4.26 -22.05
C GLY A 305 -16.62 5.28 -20.92
N ARG A 306 -17.65 6.10 -20.67
CA ARG A 306 -17.63 7.07 -19.57
C ARG A 306 -17.91 6.38 -18.23
N ILE A 307 -17.20 6.80 -17.18
CA ILE A 307 -17.47 6.37 -15.80
C ILE A 307 -18.47 7.34 -15.18
N ARG A 308 -19.53 6.82 -14.57
CA ARG A 308 -20.59 7.56 -13.87
C ARG A 308 -20.83 6.95 -12.49
N GLU A 309 -21.35 7.75 -11.57
CA GLU A 309 -21.73 7.33 -10.22
C GLU A 309 -23.21 6.91 -10.18
N ILE A 310 -23.53 5.87 -9.42
CA ILE A 310 -24.89 5.32 -9.31
C ILE A 310 -25.59 5.99 -8.13
N SER A 311 -26.65 6.73 -8.39
CA SER A 311 -27.49 7.35 -7.36
C SER A 311 -28.42 6.35 -6.67
N GLU A 312 -29.11 6.80 -5.61
CA GLU A 312 -29.99 5.94 -4.80
C GLU A 312 -31.25 5.50 -5.56
N ASP A 313 -31.71 6.32 -6.50
CA ASP A 313 -32.79 6.00 -7.45
C ASP A 313 -32.29 5.24 -8.70
N LEU A 314 -31.06 4.70 -8.65
CA LEU A 314 -30.41 3.92 -9.70
C LEU A 314 -30.25 4.68 -11.03
N ARG A 315 -30.02 6.00 -10.96
CA ARG A 315 -29.65 6.81 -12.13
C ARG A 315 -28.13 6.97 -12.18
N LEU A 316 -27.62 7.18 -13.40
CA LEU A 316 -26.22 7.54 -13.59
C LEU A 316 -26.06 9.05 -13.44
N THR A 317 -25.17 9.45 -12.54
CA THR A 317 -24.91 10.84 -12.18
C THR A 317 -23.40 11.10 -12.17
N ASP A 318 -23.02 12.34 -11.89
CA ASP A 318 -21.61 12.74 -11.76
C ASP A 318 -21.15 12.83 -10.31
N ASP A 319 -22.07 12.65 -9.34
CA ASP A 319 -21.76 12.74 -7.91
C ASP A 319 -22.81 11.99 -7.06
N ALA A 320 -22.43 10.84 -6.53
CA ALA A 320 -23.23 10.02 -5.62
C ALA A 320 -22.32 9.29 -4.62
N ALA A 321 -22.30 9.78 -3.38
CA ALA A 321 -21.45 9.27 -2.32
C ALA A 321 -22.26 8.75 -1.12
N TYR A 322 -21.79 7.67 -0.50
CA TYR A 322 -22.46 7.02 0.62
C TYR A 322 -21.51 6.75 1.78
N ARG A 323 -22.00 6.87 3.02
CA ARG A 323 -21.19 6.56 4.21
C ARG A 323 -21.03 5.06 4.48
N SER A 324 -21.80 4.22 3.79
CA SER A 324 -21.82 2.76 3.98
C SER A 324 -21.28 2.04 2.76
N ARG A 325 -20.28 1.18 2.98
CA ARG A 325 -19.80 0.22 2.00
C ARG A 325 -20.94 -0.65 1.47
N ASP A 326 -21.77 -1.16 2.38
CA ASP A 326 -22.81 -2.13 2.02
C ASP A 326 -23.89 -1.46 1.15
N LYS A 327 -24.22 -0.19 1.43
CA LYS A 327 -25.09 0.61 0.55
C LYS A 327 -24.47 0.82 -0.83
N CYS A 328 -23.19 1.19 -0.90
CA CYS A 328 -22.46 1.33 -2.16
C CYS A 328 -22.47 0.03 -2.98
N VAL A 329 -22.11 -1.11 -2.37
CA VAL A 329 -22.09 -2.42 -3.04
C VAL A 329 -23.50 -2.83 -3.47
N ALA A 330 -24.52 -2.61 -2.64
CA ALA A 330 -25.90 -2.93 -2.96
C ALA A 330 -26.42 -2.13 -4.16
N LEU A 331 -26.17 -0.82 -4.23
CA LEU A 331 -26.58 0.03 -5.35
C LEU A 331 -25.88 -0.37 -6.65
N MET A 332 -24.57 -0.61 -6.59
CA MET A 332 -23.80 -1.11 -7.74
C MET A 332 -24.39 -2.42 -8.27
N TYR A 333 -24.75 -3.33 -7.37
CA TYR A 333 -25.35 -4.60 -7.73
C TYR A 333 -26.75 -4.44 -8.35
N GLN A 334 -27.64 -3.70 -7.69
CA GLN A 334 -29.01 -3.46 -8.16
C GLN A 334 -29.01 -2.79 -9.54
N TYR A 335 -28.08 -1.88 -9.79
CA TYR A 335 -27.93 -1.25 -11.10
C TYR A 335 -27.52 -2.27 -12.16
N LEU A 336 -26.50 -3.10 -11.87
CA LEU A 336 -26.03 -4.12 -12.80
C LEU A 336 -27.15 -5.11 -13.15
N LEU A 337 -27.93 -5.58 -12.17
CA LEU A 337 -29.05 -6.49 -12.43
C LEU A 337 -30.14 -5.91 -13.31
N ARG A 338 -30.46 -4.63 -13.14
CA ARG A 338 -31.63 -4.01 -13.78
C ARG A 338 -31.32 -3.36 -15.11
N PHE A 339 -30.11 -2.83 -15.26
CA PHE A 339 -29.77 -1.89 -16.33
C PHE A 339 -28.50 -2.25 -17.10
N HIS A 340 -27.77 -3.31 -16.73
CA HIS A 340 -26.61 -3.71 -17.53
C HIS A 340 -27.07 -4.23 -18.89
N ASP A 341 -26.59 -3.57 -19.95
CA ASP A 341 -26.68 -4.09 -21.31
C ASP A 341 -25.56 -5.12 -21.52
N GLU A 342 -25.89 -6.36 -21.82
CA GLU A 342 -24.92 -7.44 -22.10
C GLU A 342 -23.98 -7.11 -23.27
N LYS A 343 -24.39 -6.20 -24.18
CA LYS A 343 -23.54 -5.72 -25.28
C LYS A 343 -22.53 -4.68 -24.82
N ASN A 344 -22.65 -4.14 -23.60
CA ASN A 344 -21.71 -3.19 -23.03
C ASN A 344 -20.41 -3.89 -22.60
N SER A 345 -19.53 -4.13 -23.57
CA SER A 345 -18.21 -4.71 -23.36
C SER A 345 -17.35 -3.91 -22.36
N LYS A 346 -17.59 -2.61 -22.18
CA LYS A 346 -16.83 -1.75 -21.25
C LYS A 346 -17.14 -2.03 -19.78
N ALA A 347 -18.35 -2.49 -19.47
CA ALA A 347 -18.74 -2.91 -18.12
C ALA A 347 -18.68 -4.44 -17.91
N SER A 348 -18.37 -5.22 -18.95
CA SER A 348 -18.47 -6.69 -18.93
C SER A 348 -17.65 -7.36 -17.82
N VAL A 349 -16.41 -6.90 -17.58
CA VAL A 349 -15.53 -7.46 -16.53
C VAL A 349 -16.12 -7.23 -15.14
N ALA A 350 -16.48 -5.98 -14.83
CA ALA A 350 -17.09 -5.63 -13.55
C ALA A 350 -18.43 -6.35 -13.34
N HIS A 351 -19.24 -6.46 -14.40
CA HIS A 351 -20.49 -7.22 -14.37
C HIS A 351 -20.25 -8.69 -14.05
N LYS A 352 -19.30 -9.33 -14.74
CA LYS A 352 -18.93 -10.74 -14.55
C LYS A 352 -18.42 -11.01 -13.13
N GLU A 353 -17.46 -10.22 -12.66
CA GLU A 353 -16.88 -10.38 -11.32
C GLU A 353 -17.94 -10.26 -10.23
N MET A 354 -18.85 -9.29 -10.36
CA MET A 354 -19.95 -9.11 -9.44
C MET A 354 -20.93 -10.28 -9.50
N HIS A 355 -21.36 -10.72 -10.68
CA HIS A 355 -22.24 -11.88 -10.86
C HIS A 355 -21.67 -13.16 -10.26
N GLU A 356 -20.37 -13.43 -10.49
CA GLU A 356 -19.70 -14.60 -9.91
C GLU A 356 -19.68 -14.55 -8.38
N LEU A 357 -19.52 -13.37 -7.79
CA LEU A 357 -19.54 -13.20 -6.34
C LEU A 357 -20.92 -13.52 -5.74
N LEU A 358 -22.00 -13.15 -6.43
CA LEU A 358 -23.35 -13.44 -5.97
C LEU A 358 -23.70 -14.90 -6.14
N ALA A 359 -23.33 -15.52 -7.26
CA ALA A 359 -23.52 -16.94 -7.45
C ALA A 359 -22.84 -17.76 -6.34
N LYS A 360 -21.73 -17.27 -5.77
CA LYS A 360 -21.06 -17.88 -4.61
C LYS A 360 -21.72 -17.57 -3.27
N ASN A 361 -22.40 -16.43 -3.15
CA ASN A 361 -23.05 -15.97 -1.91
C ASN A 361 -24.54 -16.36 -1.81
N VAL A 362 -25.20 -16.69 -2.91
CA VAL A 362 -26.51 -17.35 -2.92
C VAL A 362 -26.28 -18.78 -2.45
N ASN A 363 -26.74 -19.05 -1.23
CA ASN A 363 -26.60 -20.30 -0.51
C ASN A 363 -27.15 -21.49 -1.34
N PRO A 364 -26.40 -22.57 -1.61
CA PRO A 364 -26.92 -23.77 -2.27
C PRO A 364 -27.98 -24.55 -1.46
N LYS A 365 -28.38 -24.04 -0.28
CA LYS A 365 -29.49 -24.55 0.52
C LYS A 365 -30.85 -23.89 0.21
N ALA A 366 -30.92 -22.91 -0.69
CA ALA A 366 -32.20 -22.31 -1.08
C ALA A 366 -32.96 -23.12 -2.15
N ASP A 367 -32.30 -24.11 -2.78
CA ASP A 367 -32.90 -24.99 -3.80
C ASP A 367 -33.24 -26.40 -3.24
N ALA A 368 -33.30 -26.55 -1.91
CA ALA A 368 -33.59 -27.82 -1.22
C ALA A 368 -34.77 -27.73 -0.24
N GLU A 369 -35.73 -26.84 -0.52
CA GLU A 369 -37.11 -26.87 0.00
C GLU A 369 -38.07 -26.85 -1.18
#